data_AF-A0A7V6H6X5-F1
#
_entry.id   AF-A0A7V6H6X5-F1
#
_cell.length_a   1.000
_cell.length_b   1.000
_cell.length_c   1.000
_cell.angle_alpha   90.00
_cell.angle_beta   90.00
_cell.angle_gamma   90.00
#
_symmetry.space_group_name_H-M   'P 1'
#
loop_
_entity.id
_entity.type
_entity.pdbx_description
1 polymer ?
#
loop_
_entity_poly.entity_id
_entity_poly.type
_entity_poly.pdbx_seq_one_letter_code
_entity_poly.pdbx_strand_id
1 'polypeptide(L)' 'MPIVYAVAVMCALGAVFGVVLSFADKKFAVPVDERVQLIREKLAGANCGACGFPGCDGFAEAVA' A
#
# COMPACT_ATOMS: atom_id res chain seq x y z
N MET A 1 -33.33 -7.93 -19.60
CA MET A 1 -32.41 -6.77 -19.72
C MET A 1 -31.67 -6.31 -18.45
N PRO A 2 -32.15 -6.43 -17.20
CA PRO A 2 -31.47 -5.77 -16.06
C PRO A 2 -30.10 -6.39 -15.72
N ILE A 3 -29.95 -7.70 -15.89
CA ILE A 3 -28.69 -8.42 -15.61
C ILE A 3 -27.57 -7.95 -16.53
N VAL A 4 -27.85 -7.73 -17.82
CA VAL A 4 -26.85 -7.28 -18.80
C VAL A 4 -26.37 -5.86 -18.46
N TYR A 5 -27.28 -4.97 -18.07
CA TYR A 5 -26.91 -3.63 -17.62
C TYR A 5 -26.07 -3.66 -16.34
N ALA A 6 -26.43 -4.51 -15.37
CA ALA A 6 -25.65 -4.67 -14.14
C ALA A 6 -24.21 -5.13 -14.43
N VAL A 7 -24.04 -6.13 -15.30
CA VAL A 7 -22.71 -6.61 -15.72
C VAL A 7 -21.94 -5.50 -16.44
N ALA A 8 -22.56 -4.82 -17.40
CA ALA A 8 -21.90 -3.74 -18.15
C ALA A 8 -21.41 -2.61 -17.24
N VAL A 9 -22.23 -2.19 -16.27
CA VAL A 9 -21.86 -1.14 -15.31
C VAL A 9 -20.74 -1.58 -14.39
N MET A 10 -20.78 -2.82 -13.87
CA MET A 10 -19.71 -3.34 -13.02
C MET A 10 -18.37 -3.45 -13.77
N CYS A 11 -18.39 -3.92 -15.01
CA CYS A 11 -17.20 -3.98 -15.85
C CYS A 11 -16.64 -2.59 -16.17
N ALA A 12 -17.51 -1.63 -16.49
CA ALA A 12 -17.10 -0.26 -16.77
C ALA A 12 -16.46 0.39 -15.53
N LEU A 13 -17.08 0.26 -14.36
CA LEU A 13 -16.53 0.79 -13.11
C LEU A 13 -15.20 0.11 -12.75
N GLY A 14 -15.11 -1.21 -12.87
CA GLY A 14 -13.87 -1.95 -12.63
C GLY A 14 -12.74 -1.51 -13.54
N ALA A 15 -13.03 -1.31 -14.83
CA ALA A 15 -12.05 -0.81 -15.79
C ALA A 15 -11.59 0.63 -15.45
N VAL A 16 -12.54 1.53 -15.16
CA VAL A 16 -12.22 2.93 -14.83
C VAL A 16 -11.39 3.01 -13.56
N PHE A 17 -11.85 2.39 -12.47
CA PHE A 17 -11.12 2.43 -11.20
C PHE A 17 -9.79 1.69 -11.29
N GLY A 18 -9.72 0.56 -11.98
CA GLY A 18 -8.48 -0.19 -12.18
C GLY A 18 -7.42 0.65 -12.90
N VAL A 19 -7.80 1.34 -13.99
CA VAL A 19 -6.89 2.23 -14.72
C VAL A 19 -6.44 3.42 -13.86
N VAL A 20 -7.38 4.07 -13.18
CA VAL A 20 -7.07 5.24 -12.32
C VAL A 20 -6.14 4.84 -11.18
N LEU A 21 -6.42 3.74 -10.47
CA LEU A 21 -5.59 3.25 -9.38
C LEU A 21 -4.22 2.81 -9.87
N SER A 22 -4.14 2.10 -11.00
CA SER A 22 -2.86 1.67 -11.59
C SER A 22 -1.99 2.84 -12.03
N PHE A 23 -2.61 3.92 -12.54
CA PHE A 23 -1.89 5.14 -12.88
C PHE A 23 -1.43 5.88 -11.62
N ALA A 24 -2.30 5.99 -10.61
CA ALA A 24 -1.99 6.64 -9.35
C ALA A 24 -0.84 5.94 -8.63
N ASP A 25 -0.86 4.60 -8.54
CA ASP A 25 0.20 3.78 -7.94
C ASP A 25 1.57 4.11 -8.54
N LYS A 26 1.69 4.09 -9.87
CA LYS A 26 2.95 4.40 -10.56
C LYS A 26 3.33 5.87 -10.47
N LYS A 27 2.36 6.78 -10.50
CA LYS A 27 2.61 8.22 -10.51
C LYS A 27 3.01 8.76 -9.13
N PHE A 28 2.44 8.19 -8.08
CA PHE A 28 2.69 8.57 -6.68
C PHE A 28 3.58 7.57 -5.95
N ALA A 29 4.21 6.62 -6.67
CA ALA A 29 5.21 5.74 -6.11
C ALA A 29 6.37 6.56 -5.54
N VAL A 30 6.55 6.47 -4.23
CA VAL A 30 7.69 7.05 -3.52
C VAL A 30 8.78 5.98 -3.46
N PRO A 31 10.03 6.28 -3.84
CA PRO A 31 11.12 5.33 -3.70
C PRO A 31 11.33 5.01 -2.21
N VAL A 32 11.27 3.71 -1.88
CA VAL A 32 11.52 3.22 -0.52
C VAL A 32 12.98 2.77 -0.42
N ASP A 33 13.66 3.17 0.65
CA ASP A 33 15.03 2.71 0.92
C ASP A 33 15.00 1.22 1.31
N GLU A 34 15.78 0.41 0.59
CA GLU A 34 15.87 -1.04 0.79
C GLU A 34 16.27 -1.41 2.23
N ARG A 35 17.05 -0.55 2.90
CA ARG A 35 17.46 -0.74 4.29
C ARG A 35 16.30 -0.72 5.27
N VAL A 36 15.27 0.09 5.02
CA VAL A 36 14.05 0.13 5.85
C VAL A 36 13.42 -1.25 5.86
N GLN A 37 13.32 -1.88 4.70
CA GLN A 37 12.70 -3.19 4.55
C GLN A 37 13.53 -4.29 5.23
N LEU A 38 14.86 -4.26 5.05
CA LEU A 38 15.77 -5.18 5.73
C LEU A 38 15.71 -5.05 7.26
N ILE A 39 15.63 -3.83 7.80
CA ILE A 39 15.49 -3.58 9.24
C ILE A 39 14.11 -4.07 9.70
N ARG A 40 13.05 -3.78 8.93
CA ARG A 40 11.67 -4.18 9.23
C ARG A 40 11.49 -5.69 9.36
N GLU A 41 12.20 -6.46 8.55
CA GLU A 41 12.21 -7.93 8.59
C GLU A 41 12.91 -8.50 9.84
N LYS A 42 13.79 -7.72 10.49
CA LYS A 42 14.44 -8.12 11.74
C LYS A 42 13.64 -7.73 12.99
N LEU A 43 12.62 -6.89 12.84
CA LEU A 43 11.75 -6.47 13.93
C LEU A 43 10.67 -7.52 14.21
N ALA A 44 10.25 -7.62 15.47
CA ALA A 44 9.20 -8.53 15.90
C ALA A 44 7.80 -8.20 15.30
N GLY A 45 7.63 -7.05 14.65
CA GLY A 45 6.34 -6.61 14.09
C GLY A 45 5.25 -6.34 15.13
N ALA A 46 5.59 -6.30 16.42
CA ALA A 46 4.65 -6.19 17.52
C ALA A 46 4.05 -4.77 17.71
N ASN A 47 4.65 -3.75 17.09
CA ASN A 47 4.21 -2.34 17.19
C ASN A 47 3.94 -1.87 18.63
N CYS A 48 4.77 -2.32 19.58
CA CYS A 48 4.57 -2.13 21.01
C CYS A 48 5.01 -0.76 21.54
N GLY A 49 5.69 0.06 20.74
CA GLY A 49 6.11 1.42 21.10
C GLY A 49 7.26 1.51 22.11
N ALA A 50 7.89 0.40 22.53
CA ALA A 50 9.00 0.42 23.50
C ALA A 50 10.23 1.22 23.00
N CYS A 51 10.38 1.34 21.68
CA CYS A 51 11.43 2.15 21.05
C CYS A 51 11.07 3.63 20.90
N GLY A 52 9.85 4.06 21.26
CA GLY A 52 9.41 5.46 21.15
C GLY A 52 8.90 5.88 19.76
N PHE A 53 8.82 4.96 18.80
CA PHE A 53 8.30 5.21 17.45
C PHE A 53 6.85 4.70 17.30
N PRO A 54 6.07 5.26 16.35
CA PRO A 54 4.65 4.90 16.15
C PRO A 54 4.42 3.45 15.71
N GLY A 55 5.48 2.71 15.35
CA GLY A 55 5.43 1.30 14.99
C GLY A 55 6.81 0.76 14.60
N CYS A 56 6.87 -0.54 14.28
CA CYS A 56 8.07 -1.19 13.76
C CYS A 56 8.50 -0.60 12.41
N ASP A 57 7.55 -0.21 11.56
CA ASP A 57 7.83 0.47 10.29
C ASP A 57 8.40 1.87 10.53
N GLY A 58 7.81 2.65 11.46
CA GLY A 58 8.34 3.96 11.83
C GLY A 58 9.71 3.90 12.51
N PHE A 59 10.00 2.86 13.28
CA PHE A 59 11.35 2.62 13.80
C PHE A 59 12.32 2.24 12.67
N ALA A 60 11.90 1.38 11.74
CA ALA A 60 12.74 0.98 10.61
C ALA A 60 13.08 2.19 9.71
N GLU A 61 12.11 3.06 9.44
CA GLU A 61 12.31 4.32 8.72
C GLU A 61 13.24 5.29 9.45
N ALA A 62 13.16 5.36 10.78
CA ALA A 62 13.99 6.27 11.57
C ALA A 62 15.46 5.83 11.71
N VAL A 63 15.75 4.55 11.49
CA VAL A 63 17.08 3.96 11.73
C VAL A 63 17.79 3.57 10.42
N ALA A 64 17.06 3.43 9.31
CA ALA A 64 17.61 3.12 7.98
C ALA A 64 18.48 4.24 7.41
#